data_AF-A0A1X7BQ95-F1
#
_entry.id   AF-A0A1X7BQ95-F1
#
_cell.length_a   1.000
_cell.length_b   1.000
_cell.length_c   1.000
_cell.angle_alpha   90.00
_cell.angle_beta   90.00
_cell.angle_gamma   90.00
#
_symmetry.space_group_name_H-M   'P 1'
#
loop_
_entity.id
_entity.type
_entity.pdbx_description
1 polymer ?
#
loop_
_entity_poly.entity_id
_entity_poly.type
_entity_poly.pdbx_seq_one_letter_code
_entity_poly.pdbx_strand_id
1 'polypeptide(L)'
;MRGALNAWVVVRGALNAWVVVRGALNAWVVVRGALNAWVVVRGTLNAWVVVRGTLNALVVVRGTLNALVVMRGTLNTWVVMRGTLNAWVVVRGTLNALVVVRGTLNALVVVRGALNAWVVVRGTLNALVVVRGALNTWVVMRGALNTWVVMRGTLNALVVVRGTLNALVVVRGTLNALVVVRGALNAWVVVRGTLNALVVVRGTLNALVVVRGALNTWVVVRGALNTWVVVRGANARFQFDLFSWQFRN
;
A
#
# COMPACT_ATOMS: atom_id res chain seq x y z
N MET A 1 3.74 20.84 27.97
CA MET A 1 5.21 20.78 27.83
C MET A 1 5.56 21.03 26.38
N ARG A 2 6.16 22.17 26.04
CA ARG A 2 6.60 22.55 24.68
C ARG A 2 8.07 22.14 24.46
N GLY A 3 8.39 20.87 24.70
CA GLY A 3 9.75 20.34 24.56
C GLY A 3 9.82 19.26 23.49
N ALA A 4 10.94 19.19 22.77
CA ALA A 4 11.28 18.04 21.95
C ALA A 4 11.90 16.95 22.84
N LEU A 5 11.37 15.74 22.80
CA LEU A 5 11.91 14.58 23.49
C LEU A 5 12.77 13.76 22.53
N ASN A 6 13.95 13.35 22.97
CA ASN A 6 14.81 12.43 22.24
C ASN A 6 14.88 11.12 23.03
N ALA A 7 14.51 10.00 22.40
CA ALA A 7 14.56 8.67 23.00
C ALA A 7 15.51 7.78 22.19
N TRP A 8 16.52 7.23 22.86
CA TRP A 8 17.50 6.32 22.28
C TRP A 8 17.44 5.02 23.06
N VAL A 9 17.10 3.92 22.38
CA VAL A 9 16.88 2.63 23.03
C VAL A 9 17.62 1.54 22.26
N VAL A 10 18.48 0.79 22.95
CA VAL A 10 19.16 -0.38 22.42
C VAL A 10 18.91 -1.56 23.36
N VAL A 11 18.26 -2.62 22.87
CA VAL A 11 17.90 -3.78 23.70
C VAL A 11 18.30 -5.09 23.03
N ARG A 12 18.83 -6.02 23.84
CA ARG A 12 18.92 -7.45 23.52
C ARG A 12 17.94 -8.18 24.44
N GLY A 13 16.92 -8.82 23.87
CA GLY A 13 15.84 -9.44 24.63
C GLY A 13 14.47 -8.85 24.30
N ALA A 14 13.56 -8.86 25.27
CA ALA A 14 12.21 -8.33 25.10
C ALA A 14 12.10 -6.90 25.64
N LEU A 15 11.41 -6.03 24.91
CA LEU A 15 11.07 -4.67 25.34
C LEU A 15 9.58 -4.42 25.13
N ASN A 16 8.92 -3.93 26.17
CA ASN A 16 7.59 -3.34 26.09
C ASN A 16 7.74 -1.83 26.26
N ALA A 17 7.39 -1.06 25.24
CA ALA A 17 7.53 0.39 25.23
C ALA A 17 6.16 1.05 25.12
N TRP A 18 5.87 1.96 26.05
CA TRP A 18 4.65 2.76 26.06
C TRP A 18 5.04 4.23 26.09
N VAL A 19 4.66 4.97 25.05
CA VAL A 19 5.09 6.35 24.87
C VAL A 19 3.89 7.22 24.53
N VAL A 20 3.64 8.24 25.35
CA VAL A 20 2.61 9.25 25.11
C VAL A 20 3.25 10.62 25.14
N VAL A 21 3.22 11.34 24.01
CA VAL A 21 3.86 12.66 23.88
C VAL A 21 2.89 13.71 23.34
N ARG A 22 2.93 14.90 23.92
CA ARG A 22 2.41 16.13 23.33
C ARG A 22 3.61 17.03 23.00
N GLY A 23 3.87 17.26 21.71
CA GLY A 23 5.06 17.97 21.26
C GLY A 23 5.82 17.18 20.18
N ALA A 24 7.14 17.35 20.14
CA ALA A 24 8.00 16.63 19.22
C ALA A 24 8.66 15.43 19.93
N LEU A 25 8.73 14.28 19.25
CA LEU A 25 9.47 13.10 19.69
C LEU A 25 10.38 12.63 18.56
N ASN A 26 11.68 12.52 18.84
CA ASN A 26 12.63 11.81 17.99
C ASN A 26 12.99 10.49 18.69
N ALA A 27 12.61 9.37 18.08
CA ALA A 27 12.83 8.04 18.64
C ALA A 27 13.79 7.24 17.75
N TRP A 28 14.84 6.72 18.36
CA TRP A 28 15.80 5.80 17.77
C TRP A 28 15.78 4.51 18.57
N VAL A 29 15.33 3.42 17.95
CA VAL A 29 15.11 2.13 18.63
C VAL A 29 15.80 1.02 17.86
N VAL A 30 16.70 0.31 18.52
CA VAL A 30 17.39 -0.87 17.99
C VAL A 30 17.14 -2.05 18.92
N VAL A 31 16.47 -3.09 18.42
CA VAL A 31 16.16 -4.29 19.22
C VAL A 31 16.65 -5.56 18.54
N ARG A 32 17.31 -6.42 19.31
CA ARG A 32 17.56 -7.82 18.94
C ARG A 32 16.74 -8.71 19.88
N GLY A 33 15.60 -9.18 19.41
CA GLY A 33 14.61 -9.90 20.20
C GLY A 33 13.20 -9.42 19.89
N ALA A 34 12.37 -9.25 20.91
CA ALA A 34 10.96 -8.88 20.78
C ALA A 34 10.74 -7.42 21.20
N LEU A 35 9.98 -6.66 20.41
CA LEU A 35 9.53 -5.31 20.75
C LEU A 35 8.00 -5.25 20.63
N ASN A 36 7.34 -4.89 21.73
CA ASN A 36 5.94 -4.45 21.71
C ASN A 36 5.91 -2.95 22.00
N ALA A 37 5.51 -2.15 21.02
CA ALA A 37 5.52 -0.70 21.11
C ALA A 37 4.11 -0.11 20.96
N TRP A 38 3.73 0.74 21.91
CA TRP A 38 2.50 1.51 21.90
C TRP A 38 2.87 2.99 21.96
N VAL A 39 2.66 3.71 20.86
CA VAL A 39 3.10 5.10 20.70
C VAL A 39 1.91 5.99 20.34
N VAL A 40 1.64 6.99 21.17
CA VAL A 40 0.61 8.01 20.94
C VAL A 40 1.24 9.39 20.95
N VAL A 41 1.17 10.10 19.82
CA VAL A 41 1.77 11.44 19.68
C VAL A 41 0.74 12.46 19.20
N ARG A 42 0.67 13.59 19.89
CA ARG A 42 0.04 14.84 19.43
C ARG A 42 1.15 15.84 19.10
N GLY A 43 1.46 15.99 17.83
CA GLY A 43 2.58 16.79 17.34
C GLY A 43 3.41 16.04 16.31
N THR A 44 4.73 16.10 16.42
CA THR A 44 5.66 15.54 15.44
C THR A 44 6.35 14.31 16.00
N LEU A 45 6.35 13.19 15.25
CA LEU A 45 7.12 12.00 15.56
C LEU A 45 8.09 11.70 14.42
N ASN A 46 9.38 11.68 14.73
CA ASN A 46 10.41 11.13 13.86
C ASN A 46 10.90 9.82 14.48
N ALA A 47 10.62 8.69 13.82
CA ALA A 47 10.91 7.36 14.35
C ALA A 47 11.87 6.61 13.42
N TRP A 48 12.97 6.12 13.99
CA TRP A 48 13.93 5.23 13.35
C TRP A 48 13.97 3.92 14.14
N VAL A 49 13.47 2.85 13.53
CA VAL A 49 13.30 1.56 14.20
C VAL A 49 14.03 0.48 13.42
N VAL A 50 14.96 -0.21 14.08
CA VAL A 50 15.68 -1.36 13.54
C VAL A 50 15.46 -2.56 14.46
N VAL A 51 14.82 -3.62 13.97
CA VAL A 51 14.64 -4.84 14.79
C VAL A 51 15.10 -6.09 14.05
N ARG A 52 15.80 -6.95 14.78
CA ARG A 52 16.05 -8.35 14.41
C ARG A 52 15.27 -9.24 15.37
N GLY A 53 14.16 -9.79 14.90
CA GLY A 53 13.23 -10.59 15.70
C GLY A 53 11.78 -10.20 15.43
N THR A 54 10.99 -9.99 16.47
CA THR A 54 9.56 -9.70 16.36
C THR A 54 9.26 -8.25 16.76
N LEU A 55 8.46 -7.55 15.95
CA LEU A 55 7.92 -6.23 16.28
C LEU A 55 6.40 -6.26 16.20
N ASN A 56 5.73 -5.95 17.31
CA ASN A 56 4.33 -5.57 17.33
C ASN A 56 4.26 -4.08 17.68
N ALA A 57 3.74 -3.26 16.78
CA ALA A 57 3.65 -1.82 17.01
C ALA A 57 2.26 -1.28 16.72
N LEU A 58 1.76 -0.48 17.66
CA LEU A 58 0.60 0.37 17.50
C LEU A 58 1.05 1.83 17.60
N VAL A 59 0.80 2.59 16.53
CA VAL A 59 1.22 3.99 16.42
C VAL A 59 0.00 4.85 16.08
N VAL A 60 -0.33 5.79 16.98
CA VAL A 60 -1.41 6.76 16.79
C VAL A 60 -0.83 8.17 16.80
N VAL A 61 -0.96 8.88 15.67
CA VAL A 61 -0.42 10.24 15.54
C VAL A 61 -1.49 11.22 15.09
N ARG A 62 -1.58 12.35 15.81
CA ARG A 62 -2.27 13.56 15.36
C ARG A 62 -1.23 14.64 15.10
N GLY A 63 -0.90 14.87 13.83
CA GLY A 63 0.18 15.74 13.40
C GLY A 63 1.02 15.10 12.30
N THR A 64 2.33 15.11 12.46
CA THR A 64 3.28 14.63 11.44
C THR A 64 4.03 13.40 11.95
N LEU A 65 4.09 12.34 11.13
CA LEU A 65 4.90 11.16 11.38
C LEU A 65 5.88 10.94 10.23
N ASN A 66 7.18 10.98 10.52
CA ASN A 66 8.23 10.48 9.64
C ASN A 66 8.78 9.19 10.25
N ALA A 67 8.61 8.06 9.56
CA ALA A 67 9.01 6.75 10.06
C ALA A 67 9.94 6.05 9.08
N LEU A 68 11.07 5.57 9.59
CA LEU A 68 11.93 4.60 8.92
C LEU A 68 12.00 3.33 9.75
N VAL A 69 11.62 2.21 9.13
CA VAL A 69 11.55 0.90 9.79
C VAL A 69 12.34 -0.12 8.97
N VAL A 70 13.37 -0.72 9.59
CA VAL A 70 14.17 -1.79 9.00
C VAL A 70 14.07 -3.06 9.84
N MET A 71 13.59 -4.13 9.23
CA MET A 71 13.29 -5.37 9.94
C MET A 71 13.96 -6.59 9.31
N ARG A 72 14.42 -7.48 10.18
CA ARG A 72 14.63 -8.89 9.86
C ARG A 72 13.80 -9.75 10.82
N GLY A 73 12.79 -10.44 10.31
CA GLY A 73 11.86 -11.24 11.10
C GLY A 73 10.40 -10.86 10.84
N THR A 74 9.60 -10.83 11.89
CA THR A 74 8.14 -10.63 11.81
C THR A 74 7.76 -9.24 12.28
N LEU A 75 7.01 -8.51 11.46
CA LEU A 75 6.47 -7.19 11.79
C LEU A 75 4.95 -7.21 11.70
N ASN A 76 4.29 -6.86 12.80
CA ASN A 76 2.87 -6.56 12.87
C ASN A 76 2.71 -5.09 13.24
N THR A 77 2.12 -4.29 12.36
CA THR A 77 1.99 -2.84 12.57
C THR A 77 0.57 -2.37 12.37
N TRP A 78 0.13 -1.49 13.27
CA TRP A 78 -1.14 -0.80 13.22
C TRP A 78 -0.88 0.69 13.35
N VAL A 79 -1.13 1.43 12.27
CA VAL A 79 -0.87 2.87 12.20
C VAL A 79 -2.18 3.60 11.98
N VAL A 80 -2.53 4.51 12.89
CA VAL A 80 -3.67 5.41 12.77
C VAL A 80 -3.17 6.84 12.79
N MET A 81 -3.44 7.58 11.72
CA MET A 81 -2.87 8.91 11.54
C MET A 81 -3.93 9.93 11.10
N ARG A 82 -3.87 11.12 11.72
CA ARG A 82 -4.57 12.33 11.25
C ARG A 82 -3.53 13.44 11.03
N GLY A 83 -3.33 13.85 9.78
CA GLY A 83 -2.25 14.76 9.37
C GLY A 83 -1.41 14.19 8.22
N THR A 84 -0.08 14.16 8.40
CA THR A 84 0.88 13.75 7.36
C THR A 84 1.72 12.54 7.81
N LEU A 85 1.84 11.53 6.94
CA LEU A 85 2.65 10.32 7.15
C LEU A 85 3.64 10.18 6.01
N ASN A 86 4.92 10.16 6.35
CA ASN A 86 5.99 9.72 5.45
C ASN A 86 6.61 8.44 6.04
N ALA A 87 6.42 7.31 5.37
CA ALA A 87 6.86 6.00 5.87
C ALA A 87 7.79 5.30 4.88
N TRP A 88 8.93 4.84 5.38
CA TRP A 88 9.90 4.03 4.67
C TRP A 88 10.07 2.70 5.42
N VAL A 89 9.60 1.61 4.83
CA VAL A 89 9.56 0.30 5.48
C VAL A 89 10.32 -0.73 4.65
N VAL A 90 11.33 -1.35 5.24
CA VAL A 90 12.12 -2.42 4.63
C VAL A 90 12.05 -3.66 5.49
N VAL A 91 11.51 -4.76 4.96
CA VAL A 91 11.36 -6.02 5.70
C VAL A 91 12.00 -7.18 4.95
N ARG A 92 12.81 -7.96 5.67
CA ARG A 92 13.16 -9.34 5.30
C ARG A 92 12.43 -10.29 6.24
N GLY A 93 11.41 -10.96 5.75
CA GLY A 93 10.51 -11.80 6.54
C GLY A 93 9.04 -11.49 6.27
N THR A 94 8.23 -11.44 7.31
CA THR A 94 6.79 -11.27 7.23
C THR A 94 6.39 -9.88 7.70
N LEU A 95 5.52 -9.21 6.94
CA LEU A 95 4.90 -7.94 7.30
C LEU A 95 3.38 -8.09 7.25
N ASN A 96 2.73 -7.85 8.39
CA ASN A 96 1.30 -7.59 8.47
C ASN A 96 1.11 -6.12 8.86
N ALA A 97 0.48 -5.33 8.01
CA ALA A 97 0.26 -3.91 8.25
C ALA A 97 -1.20 -3.51 8.08
N LEU A 98 -1.70 -2.75 9.05
CA LEU A 98 -2.94 -2.01 8.95
C LEU A 98 -2.63 -0.52 9.06
N VAL A 99 -3.00 0.24 8.04
CA VAL A 99 -2.72 1.68 7.95
C VAL A 99 -4.01 2.45 7.68
N VAL A 100 -4.39 3.32 8.60
CA VAL A 100 -5.55 4.21 8.47
C VAL A 100 -5.11 5.66 8.52
N VAL A 101 -5.35 6.40 7.45
CA VAL A 101 -4.94 7.80 7.31
C VAL A 101 -6.13 8.71 6.99
N ARG A 102 -6.21 9.82 7.73
CA ARG A 102 -6.95 11.02 7.32
C ARG A 102 -5.96 12.16 7.07
N GLY A 103 -5.72 12.46 5.80
CA GLY A 103 -4.72 13.44 5.37
C GLY A 103 -3.84 12.88 4.26
N THR A 104 -2.54 13.09 4.37
CA THR A 104 -1.57 12.72 3.33
C THR A 104 -0.72 11.52 3.77
N LEU A 105 -0.53 10.57 2.85
CA LEU A 105 0.35 9.41 3.04
C LEU A 105 1.32 9.31 1.87
N ASN A 106 2.61 9.37 2.18
CA ASN A 106 3.69 8.97 1.28
C ASN A 106 4.36 7.72 1.86
N ALA A 107 4.30 6.61 1.14
CA ALA A 107 4.86 5.35 1.61
C ALA A 107 5.79 4.71 0.58
N LEU A 108 6.95 4.25 1.05
CA LEU A 108 7.81 3.33 0.34
C LEU A 108 7.92 2.04 1.14
N VAL A 109 7.54 0.93 0.53
CA VAL A 109 7.53 -0.39 1.17
C VAL A 109 8.33 -1.37 0.33
N VAL A 110 9.38 -1.95 0.91
CA VAL A 110 10.21 -2.98 0.28
C VAL A 110 10.17 -4.26 1.12
N VAL A 111 9.68 -5.34 0.55
CA VAL A 111 9.60 -6.64 1.24
C VAL A 111 10.29 -7.74 0.47
N ARG A 112 11.13 -8.50 1.18
CA ARG A 112 11.58 -9.84 0.77
C ARG A 112 10.94 -10.86 1.69
N GLY A 113 9.90 -11.52 1.21
CA GLY A 113 9.07 -12.44 1.99
C GLY A 113 7.58 -12.19 1.74
N ALA A 114 6.76 -12.26 2.78
CA ALA A 114 5.31 -12.11 2.69
C ALA A 114 4.86 -10.74 3.21
N LEU A 115 3.96 -10.09 2.47
CA LEU A 115 3.29 -8.86 2.87
C LEU A 115 1.78 -9.07 2.84
N ASN A 116 1.12 -8.81 3.97
CA ASN A 116 -0.32 -8.61 4.04
C ASN A 116 -0.57 -7.16 4.49
N ALA A 117 -1.20 -6.34 3.64
CA ALA A 117 -1.45 -4.95 3.98
C ALA A 117 -2.90 -4.55 3.75
N TRP A 118 -3.45 -3.84 4.73
CA TRP A 118 -4.76 -3.22 4.72
C TRP A 118 -4.58 -1.72 4.85
N VAL A 119 -4.97 -0.97 3.83
CA VAL A 119 -4.75 0.47 3.74
C VAL A 119 -6.08 1.19 3.52
N VAL A 120 -6.43 2.07 4.46
CA VAL A 120 -7.63 2.91 4.36
C VAL A 120 -7.22 4.38 4.41
N VAL A 121 -7.47 5.12 3.34
CA VAL A 121 -7.09 6.54 3.26
C VAL A 121 -8.28 7.44 2.89
N ARG A 122 -8.41 8.55 3.63
CA ARG A 122 -9.19 9.72 3.23
C ARG A 122 -8.25 10.89 3.01
N GLY A 123 -8.03 11.27 1.75
CA GLY A 123 -7.09 12.31 1.36
C GLY A 123 -6.21 11.86 0.19
N THR A 124 -4.90 12.06 0.30
CA THR A 124 -3.95 11.72 -0.77
C THR A 124 -3.04 10.58 -0.34
N LEU A 125 -2.82 9.64 -1.27
CA LEU A 125 -1.89 8.53 -1.11
C LEU A 125 -0.91 8.51 -2.29
N ASN A 126 0.38 8.56 -2.00
CA ASN A 126 1.44 8.18 -2.93
C ASN A 126 2.16 6.97 -2.34
N ALA A 127 2.12 5.82 -3.02
CA ALA A 127 2.81 4.62 -2.56
C ALA A 127 3.68 4.00 -3.64
N LEU A 128 4.88 3.59 -3.23
CA LEU A 128 5.76 2.72 -3.99
C LEU A 128 5.96 1.42 -3.21
N VAL A 129 5.59 0.29 -3.83
CA VAL A 129 5.64 -1.03 -3.22
C VAL A 129 6.50 -1.95 -4.07
N VAL A 130 7.59 -2.47 -3.49
CA VAL A 130 8.49 -3.42 -4.14
C VAL A 130 8.51 -4.72 -3.35
N VAL A 131 8.04 -5.82 -3.95
CA VAL A 131 7.99 -7.12 -3.25
C VAL A 131 8.69 -8.22 -4.04
N ARG A 132 9.48 -9.01 -3.33
CA ARG A 132 9.95 -10.32 -3.78
C ARG A 132 9.38 -11.39 -2.85
N GLY A 133 8.36 -12.10 -3.32
CA GLY A 133 7.61 -13.08 -2.55
C GLY A 133 6.11 -12.93 -2.79
N ALA A 134 5.32 -13.04 -1.72
CA ALA A 134 3.86 -12.96 -1.77
C ALA A 134 3.37 -11.62 -1.24
N LEU A 135 2.41 -11.02 -1.94
CA LEU A 135 1.73 -9.80 -1.54
C LEU A 135 0.22 -10.00 -1.58
N ASN A 136 -0.44 -9.73 -0.46
CA ASN A 136 -1.89 -9.57 -0.38
C ASN A 136 -2.20 -8.14 0.08
N THR A 137 -2.87 -7.36 -0.75
CA THR A 137 -3.18 -5.96 -0.45
C THR A 137 -4.66 -5.66 -0.59
N TRP A 138 -5.18 -4.94 0.40
CA TRP A 138 -6.55 -4.44 0.42
C TRP A 138 -6.47 -2.93 0.61
N VAL A 139 -6.93 -2.18 -0.39
CA VAL A 139 -6.86 -0.72 -0.39
C VAL A 139 -8.25 -0.13 -0.55
N VAL A 140 -8.67 0.70 0.42
CA VAL A 140 -9.90 1.48 0.35
C VAL A 140 -9.56 2.95 0.44
N MET A 141 -9.96 3.72 -0.57
CA MET A 141 -9.53 5.11 -0.67
C MET A 141 -10.68 6.05 -1.05
N ARG A 142 -10.71 7.22 -0.41
CA ARG A 142 -11.51 8.39 -0.81
C ARG A 142 -10.59 9.60 -1.02
N GLY A 143 -10.51 10.09 -2.26
CA GLY A 143 -9.56 11.14 -2.65
C GLY A 143 -8.69 10.75 -3.85
N ALA A 144 -7.39 10.98 -3.77
CA ALA A 144 -6.44 10.72 -4.85
C ALA A 144 -5.38 9.68 -4.46
N LEU A 145 -5.11 8.73 -5.36
CA LEU A 145 -4.19 7.63 -5.15
C LEU A 145 -3.27 7.50 -6.35
N ASN A 146 -1.96 7.57 -6.07
CA ASN A 146 -0.90 7.23 -7.02
C ASN A 146 -0.13 6.04 -6.45
N THR A 147 -0.17 4.91 -7.15
CA THR A 147 0.48 3.67 -6.70
C THR A 147 1.39 3.10 -7.76
N TRP A 148 2.60 2.75 -7.35
CA TRP A 148 3.60 2.09 -8.17
C TRP A 148 3.95 0.77 -7.50
N VAL A 149 3.67 -0.34 -8.18
CA VAL A 149 3.90 -1.68 -7.64
C VAL A 149 4.84 -2.44 -8.55
N VAL A 150 5.96 -2.92 -8.00
CA VAL A 150 6.92 -3.78 -8.69
C VAL A 150 7.05 -5.08 -7.92
N MET A 151 6.74 -6.20 -8.56
CA MET A 151 6.65 -7.47 -7.86
C MET A 151 7.33 -8.62 -8.62
N ARG A 152 8.01 -9.49 -7.87
CA ARG A 152 8.45 -10.83 -8.30
C ARG A 152 7.85 -11.90 -7.38
N GLY A 153 6.99 -12.77 -7.91
CA GLY A 153 6.21 -13.73 -7.12
C GLY A 153 4.69 -13.61 -7.36
N THR A 154 3.90 -13.60 -6.29
CA THR A 154 2.42 -13.62 -6.32
C THR A 154 1.83 -12.34 -5.72
N LEU A 155 0.84 -11.76 -6.40
CA LEU A 155 0.14 -10.55 -5.96
C LEU A 155 -1.36 -10.79 -6.03
N ASN A 156 -2.02 -10.65 -4.89
CA ASN A 156 -3.47 -10.56 -4.80
C ASN A 156 -3.82 -9.15 -4.32
N ALA A 157 -4.47 -8.37 -5.15
CA ALA A 157 -4.83 -6.99 -4.83
C ALA A 157 -6.33 -6.77 -4.95
N LEU A 158 -6.92 -6.17 -3.92
CA LEU A 158 -8.26 -5.61 -3.95
C LEU A 158 -8.17 -4.11 -3.72
N VAL A 159 -8.68 -3.34 -4.67
CA VAL A 159 -8.59 -1.87 -4.66
C VAL A 159 -9.97 -1.26 -4.89
N VAL A 160 -10.47 -0.51 -3.91
CA VAL A 160 -11.72 0.25 -4.01
C VAL A 160 -11.44 1.73 -3.85
N VAL A 161 -11.79 2.52 -4.87
CA VAL A 161 -11.51 3.96 -4.92
C VAL A 161 -12.77 4.77 -5.21
N ARG A 162 -12.99 5.81 -4.39
CA ARG A 162 -13.87 6.93 -4.73
C ARG A 162 -13.04 8.19 -4.95
N GLY A 163 -12.80 8.51 -6.22
CA GLY A 163 -11.95 9.63 -6.64
C GLY A 163 -11.03 9.23 -7.80
N THR A 164 -9.76 9.61 -7.73
CA THR A 164 -8.78 9.36 -8.79
C THR A 164 -7.80 8.26 -8.40
N LEU A 165 -7.55 7.33 -9.31
CA LEU A 165 -6.52 6.30 -9.19
C LEU A 165 -5.59 6.37 -10.40
N ASN A 166 -4.30 6.57 -10.14
CA ASN A 166 -3.23 6.34 -11.10
C ASN A 166 -2.39 5.15 -10.60
N ALA A 167 -2.40 4.05 -11.34
CA ALA A 167 -1.69 2.84 -10.98
C ALA A 167 -0.71 2.42 -12.07
N LEU A 168 0.54 2.17 -11.66
CA LEU A 168 1.53 1.47 -12.46
C LEU A 168 1.87 0.16 -11.76
N VAL A 169 1.68 -0.96 -12.45
CA VAL A 169 1.88 -2.30 -11.90
C VAL A 169 2.76 -3.12 -12.82
N VAL A 170 3.91 -3.57 -12.31
CA VAL A 170 4.86 -4.43 -13.04
C VAL A 170 5.05 -5.73 -12.26
N VAL A 171 4.68 -6.85 -12.87
CA VAL A 171 4.72 -8.17 -12.23
C VAL A 171 5.55 -9.16 -13.05
N ARG A 172 6.46 -9.87 -12.38
CA ARG A 172 7.02 -11.14 -12.86
C ARG A 172 6.49 -12.28 -11.98
N GLY A 173 5.54 -13.03 -12.50
CA GLY A 173 4.82 -14.06 -11.77
C GLY A 173 3.31 -13.92 -11.94
N THR A 174 2.55 -14.04 -10.87
CA THR A 174 1.09 -14.10 -10.91
C THR A 174 0.46 -12.83 -10.32
N LEU A 175 -0.51 -12.27 -11.02
CA LEU A 175 -1.32 -11.13 -10.57
C LEU A 175 -2.79 -11.53 -10.58
N ASN A 176 -3.44 -11.44 -9.43
CA ASN A 176 -4.89 -11.47 -9.27
C ASN A 176 -5.34 -10.11 -8.75
N ALA A 177 -6.11 -9.36 -9.53
CA ALA A 177 -6.53 -8.01 -9.17
C ALA A 177 -8.04 -7.83 -9.29
N LEU A 178 -8.64 -7.27 -8.25
CA LEU A 178 -10.00 -6.70 -8.29
C LEU A 178 -9.90 -5.19 -8.09
N VAL A 179 -10.36 -4.42 -9.07
CA VAL A 179 -10.31 -2.95 -9.02
C VAL A 179 -11.71 -2.38 -9.25
N VAL A 180 -12.21 -1.63 -8.26
CA VAL A 180 -13.51 -0.95 -8.34
C VAL A 180 -13.30 0.55 -8.16
N VAL A 181 -13.66 1.35 -9.16
CA VAL A 181 -13.49 2.80 -9.12
C VAL A 181 -14.79 3.54 -9.40
N ARG A 182 -15.11 4.51 -8.54
CA ARG A 182 -16.08 5.57 -8.81
C ARG A 182 -15.34 6.88 -8.98
N GLY A 183 -15.09 7.25 -10.23
CA GLY A 183 -14.26 8.39 -10.61
C GLY A 183 -13.37 8.05 -11.81
N ALA A 184 -12.09 8.42 -11.74
CA ALA A 184 -11.14 8.21 -12.84
C ALA A 184 -10.11 7.13 -12.49
N LEU A 185 -9.86 6.22 -13.42
CA LEU A 185 -8.80 5.21 -13.36
C LEU A 185 -7.85 5.39 -14.55
N ASN A 186 -6.58 5.66 -14.25
CA ASN A 186 -5.48 5.54 -15.21
C ASN A 186 -4.58 4.37 -14.78
N ALA A 187 -4.56 3.28 -15.54
CA ALA A 187 -3.82 2.07 -15.17
C ALA A 187 -2.83 1.63 -16.27
N TRP A 188 -1.60 1.37 -15.86
CA TRP A 188 -0.54 0.82 -16.70
C TRP A 188 -0.08 -0.49 -16.07
N VAL A 189 -0.37 -1.61 -16.72
CA VAL A 189 -0.12 -2.95 -16.19
C VAL A 189 0.77 -3.75 -17.13
N VAL A 190 1.91 -4.20 -16.63
CA VAL A 190 2.86 -5.05 -17.37
C VAL A 190 3.09 -6.35 -16.59
N VAL A 191 2.73 -7.49 -17.20
CA VAL A 191 2.90 -8.80 -16.57
C VAL A 191 3.72 -9.74 -17.43
N ARG A 192 4.72 -10.37 -16.83
CA ARG A 192 5.39 -11.56 -17.37
C ARG A 192 5.00 -12.76 -16.50
N GLY A 193 4.04 -13.54 -16.97
CA GLY A 193 3.42 -14.63 -16.22
C GLY A 193 1.91 -14.65 -16.41
N THR A 194 1.15 -14.75 -15.33
CA THR A 194 -0.33 -14.84 -15.38
C THR A 194 -0.98 -13.58 -14.83
N LEU A 195 -2.00 -13.10 -15.53
CA LEU A 195 -2.83 -11.97 -15.10
C LEU A 195 -4.30 -12.40 -15.08
N ASN A 196 -4.91 -12.36 -13.90
CA ASN A 196 -6.35 -12.45 -13.69
C ASN A 196 -6.84 -11.11 -13.14
N ALA A 197 -7.67 -10.37 -13.89
CA ALA A 197 -8.14 -9.07 -13.43
C ALA A 197 -9.64 -8.85 -13.67
N LEU A 198 -10.32 -8.33 -12.65
CA LEU A 198 -11.68 -7.80 -12.77
C LEU A 198 -11.63 -6.29 -12.48
N VAL A 199 -12.05 -5.48 -13.46
CA VAL A 199 -12.04 -4.01 -13.35
C VAL A 199 -13.45 -3.48 -13.57
N VAL A 200 -13.98 -2.76 -12.58
CA VAL A 200 -15.31 -2.13 -12.63
C VAL A 200 -15.15 -0.63 -12.42
N VAL A 201 -15.54 0.18 -13.41
CA VAL A 201 -15.43 1.64 -13.34
C VAL A 201 -16.75 2.33 -13.62
N ARG A 202 -17.15 3.21 -12.71
CA ARG A 202 -18.19 4.23 -12.94
C ARG A 202 -17.52 5.60 -13.08
N GLY A 203 -17.29 6.02 -14.30
CA GLY A 203 -16.55 7.23 -14.65
C GLY A 203 -15.63 7.00 -15.85
N THR A 204 -14.37 7.39 -15.74
CA THR A 204 -13.41 7.31 -16.85
C THR A 204 -12.37 6.23 -16.60
N LEU A 205 -12.09 5.43 -17.63
CA LEU A 205 -11.07 4.40 -17.63
C LEU A 205 -10.09 4.65 -18.78
N ASN A 206 -8.82 4.90 -18.44
CA ASN A 206 -7.69 4.81 -19.37
C ASN A 206 -6.78 3.68 -18.93
N ALA A 207 -6.67 2.61 -19.72
CA ALA A 207 -5.83 1.47 -19.35
C ALA A 207 -4.91 1.01 -20.47
N LEU A 208 -3.65 0.72 -20.12
CA LEU A 208 -2.71 0.00 -20.97
C LEU A 208 -2.29 -1.29 -20.28
N VAL A 209 -2.50 -2.42 -20.94
CA VAL A 209 -2.22 -3.75 -20.40
C VAL A 209 -1.29 -4.50 -21.37
N VAL A 210 -0.11 -4.89 -20.91
CA VAL A 210 0.85 -5.69 -21.67
C VAL A 210 1.13 -6.99 -20.92
N VAL A 211 0.82 -8.13 -21.52
CA VAL A 211 1.01 -9.44 -20.91
C VAL A 211 1.87 -10.34 -21.80
N ARG A 212 2.94 -10.88 -21.22
CA ARG A 212 3.69 -12.01 -21.78
C ARG A 212 3.42 -13.26 -20.95
N GLY A 213 2.45 -14.05 -21.39
CA GLY A 213 1.97 -15.26 -20.71
C GLY A 213 0.47 -15.41 -20.82
N ALA A 214 -0.20 -15.82 -19.74
CA ALA A 214 -1.65 -16.05 -19.74
C ALA A 214 -2.41 -14.81 -19.25
N LEU A 215 -3.55 -14.55 -19.87
CA LEU A 215 -4.41 -13.43 -19.54
C LEU A 215 -5.87 -13.91 -19.37
N ASN A 216 -6.51 -13.49 -18.29
CA ASN A 216 -7.95 -13.57 -18.07
C ASN A 216 -8.46 -12.26 -17.46
N THR A 217 -9.22 -11.48 -18.22
CA THR A 217 -9.68 -10.17 -17.77
C THR A 217 -11.13 -9.89 -18.13
N TRP A 218 -11.77 -9.20 -17.20
CA TRP A 218 -13.15 -8.75 -17.31
C TRP A 218 -13.17 -7.27 -16.96
N VAL A 219 -13.68 -6.45 -17.87
CA VAL A 219 -13.73 -5.00 -17.70
C VAL A 219 -15.16 -4.50 -17.92
N VAL A 220 -15.73 -3.86 -16.91
CA VAL A 220 -17.07 -3.26 -16.94
C VAL A 220 -16.95 -1.77 -16.74
N VAL A 221 -17.38 -0.97 -17.71
CA VAL A 221 -17.33 0.49 -17.63
C VAL A 221 -18.70 1.12 -17.87
N ARG A 222 -19.08 2.00 -16.94
CA ARG A 222 -20.19 2.93 -17.10
C ARG A 222 -19.63 4.35 -17.17
N GLY A 223 -19.37 4.80 -18.39
CA GLY A 223 -18.77 6.10 -18.70
C GLY A 223 -17.83 5.99 -19.90
N ALA A 224 -16.69 6.70 -19.85
CA ALA A 224 -15.72 6.70 -20.95
C ALA A 224 -14.67 5.60 -20.78
N LEU A 225 -14.32 4.95 -21.87
CA LEU A 225 -13.34 3.86 -21.93
C LEU A 225 -12.31 4.15 -23.04
N ASN A 226 -11.04 4.11 -22.68
CA ASN A 226 -9.91 4.08 -23.60
C ASN A 226 -8.94 2.98 -23.12
N THR A 227 -8.81 1.91 -23.90
CA THR A 227 -8.00 0.76 -23.50
C THR A 227 -7.14 0.22 -24.61
N TRP A 228 -5.90 -0.12 -24.28
CA TRP A 228 -4.95 -0.77 -25.16
C TRP A 228 -4.45 -2.06 -24.50
N VAL A 229 -4.57 -3.18 -25.20
CA VAL A 229 -4.18 -4.50 -24.69
C VAL A 229 -3.25 -5.18 -25.67
N VAL A 230 -2.09 -5.63 -25.19
CA VAL A 230 -1.12 -6.42 -25.96
C VAL A 230 -0.85 -7.72 -25.21
N VAL A 231 -1.10 -8.86 -25.86
CA VAL A 231 -0.84 -10.19 -25.29
C VAL A 231 0.11 -10.98 -26.19
N ARG A 232 1.12 -11.60 -25.57
CA ARG A 232 2.01 -12.57 -26.22
C ARG A 232 2.08 -13.84 -25.36
N GLY A 233 1.35 -14.88 -25.75
CA GLY A 233 1.30 -16.15 -25.01
C GLY A 233 0.14 -17.04 -25.44
N ALA A 234 0.09 -18.26 -24.90
CA ALA A 234 -0.77 -19.34 -25.42
C ALA A 234 -2.27 -19.20 -25.10
N ASN A 235 -2.66 -18.42 -24.07
CA ASN A 235 -4.05 -18.34 -23.59
C ASN A 235 -4.43 -16.91 -23.16
N ALA A 236 -5.34 -16.27 -23.90
CA ALA A 236 -5.89 -14.96 -23.57
C ALA A 236 -7.42 -15.00 -23.63
N ARG A 237 -8.08 -14.61 -22.53
CA ARG A 237 -9.54 -14.35 -22.46
C ARG A 237 -9.75 -12.92 -21.98
N PHE A 238 -10.37 -12.09 -22.82
CA PHE A 238 -10.60 -10.67 -22.53
C PHE A 238 -12.06 -10.33 -22.86
N GLN A 239 -12.80 -9.80 -21.88
CA GLN A 239 -14.20 -9.35 -22.05
C GLN A 239 -14.38 -7.88 -21.63
N PHE A 240 -15.16 -7.15 -22.43
CA PHE A 240 -15.50 -5.73 -22.20
C PHE A 240 -17.01 -5.51 -22.28
N ASP A 241 -17.57 -4.94 -21.20
CA ASP A 241 -18.96 -4.49 -21.16
C ASP A 241 -19.01 -2.96 -20.98
N LEU A 242 -19.55 -2.24 -21.97
CA LEU A 242 -19.69 -0.78 -21.97
C LEU A 242 -21.18 -0.40 -21.94
N PHE A 243 -21.58 0.36 -20.92
CA PHE A 243 -22.95 0.87 -20.80
C PHE A 243 -22.98 2.39 -21.08
N SER A 244 -23.37 2.78 -22.30
CA SER A 244 -23.64 4.17 -22.67
C SER A 244 -25.13 4.52 -22.47
N TRP A 245 -25.42 5.65 -21.84
CA TRP A 245 -26.77 6.23 -21.87
C TRP A 245 -26.87 7.10 -23.13
N GLN A 246 -27.56 6.61 -24.17
CA GLN A 246 -28.05 7.50 -25.22
C GLN A 246 -29.16 8.35 -24.62
N PHE A 247 -28.89 9.62 -24.33
CA PHE A 247 -29.98 10.60 -24.33
C PHE A 247 -30.42 10.75 -25.78
N ARG A 248 -31.53 10.10 -26.16
CA ARG A 248 -32.35 10.65 -27.25
C ARG A 248 -32.94 11.94 -26.71
N ASN A 249 -32.45 13.07 -27.19
CA ASN A 249 -33.23 14.28 -27.35
C ASN A 249 -33.10 14.67 -28.82
#